data_AF-A0A929G7P4-F1
#
_entry.id   AF-A0A929G7P4-F1
#
_cell.length_a   1.000
_cell.length_b   1.000
_cell.length_c   1.000
_cell.angle_alpha   90.00
_cell.angle_beta   90.00
_cell.angle_gamma   90.00
#
_symmetry.space_group_name_H-M   'P 1'
#
loop_
_entity.id
_entity.type
_entity.pdbx_description
1 polymer ?
#
loop_
_entity_poly.entity_id
_entity_poly.type
_entity_poly.pdbx_seq_one_letter_code
_entity_poly.pdbx_strand_id
1 'polypeptide(L)' 'EWSEPDVELWWLRLDRWRVVYLIDEADQWVSILAVCKRPPYDYGDLTDLLAKVMG' A
#
# COMPACT_ATOMS: atom_id res chain seq x y z
N GLU A 1 12.94 8.24 -28.00
CA GLU A 1 11.93 9.18 -27.48
C GLU A 1 11.38 8.51 -26.23
N TRP A 2 11.70 9.02 -25.05
CA TRP A 2 11.17 8.46 -23.80
C TRP A 2 9.98 9.34 -23.44
N SER A 3 8.76 8.87 -23.75
CA SER A 3 7.56 9.49 -23.22
C SER A 3 7.56 9.32 -21.71
N GLU A 4 7.30 10.37 -20.96
CA GLU A 4 7.04 10.26 -19.53
C GLU A 4 5.83 9.32 -19.38
N PRO A 5 5.98 8.18 -18.67
CA PRO A 5 4.88 7.26 -18.53
C PRO A 5 3.79 7.96 -17.71
N ASP A 6 2.55 7.86 -18.17
CA ASP A 6 1.35 8.23 -17.39
C ASP A 6 1.14 7.12 -16.35
N VAL A 7 2.08 7.01 -15.40
CA VAL A 7 2.11 5.95 -14.39
C VAL A 7 1.41 6.43 -13.14
N GLU A 8 0.16 6.02 -13.02
CA GLU A 8 -0.60 6.17 -11.79
C GLU A 8 -0.27 5.01 -10.82
N LEU A 9 0.07 5.37 -9.59
CA LEU A 9 0.33 4.43 -8.52
C LEU A 9 -0.96 4.07 -7.81
N TRP A 10 -1.31 2.79 -7.83
CA TRP A 10 -2.54 2.27 -7.21
C TRP A 10 -2.25 1.36 -6.02
N TRP A 11 -3.19 1.35 -5.08
CA TRP A 11 -3.22 0.38 -3.99
C TRP A 11 -4.51 -0.45 -4.04
N LEU A 12 -4.38 -1.76 -3.79
CA LEU A 12 -5.51 -2.67 -3.61
C LEU A 12 -5.42 -3.31 -2.24
N ARG A 13 -6.56 -3.32 -1.52
CA ARG A 13 -6.71 -4.03 -0.26
C ARG A 13 -7.38 -5.37 -0.51
N LEU A 14 -6.71 -6.45 -0.13
CA LEU A 14 -7.24 -7.81 -0.17
C LEU A 14 -7.09 -8.42 1.23
N ASP A 15 -8.17 -8.40 2.02
CA ASP A 15 -8.16 -8.85 3.42
C ASP A 15 -7.04 -8.17 4.24
N ARG A 16 -6.04 -8.93 4.70
CA ARG A 16 -4.84 -8.45 5.42
C ARG A 16 -3.68 -8.05 4.50
N TRP A 17 -3.85 -8.09 3.19
CA TRP A 17 -2.80 -7.77 2.22
C TRP A 17 -3.03 -6.42 1.56
N ARG A 18 -1.93 -5.70 1.31
CA ARG A 18 -1.89 -4.52 0.48
C ARG A 18 -1.02 -4.83 -0.73
N VAL A 19 -1.57 -4.68 -1.92
CA VAL A 19 -0.84 -4.77 -3.19
C VAL A 19 -0.63 -3.36 -3.72
N VAL A 20 0.61 -3.02 -4.06
CA VAL A 20 0.97 -1.77 -4.72
C VAL A 20 1.33 -2.11 -6.15
N TYR A 21 0.69 -1.45 -7.10
CA TYR A 21 0.82 -1.78 -8.51
C TYR A 21 0.72 -0.54 -9.39
N LEU A 22 1.23 -0.69 -10.61
CA LEU A 22 1.14 0.27 -11.69
C LEU A 22 0.30 -0.37 -12.81
N ILE A 23 -0.54 0.44 -13.44
CA ILE A 23 -1.20 0.10 -14.69
C ILE A 23 -0.50 0.92 -15.77
N ASP A 24 -0.14 0.26 -16.86
CA ASP A 24 0.30 0.91 -18.07
C ASP A 24 -0.67 0.52 -19.18
N GLU A 25 -1.48 1.51 -19.58
CA GLU A 25 -2.51 1.33 -20.61
C GLU A 25 -1.92 1.30 -22.02
N ALA A 26 -0.75 1.87 -22.25
CA ALA A 26 -0.13 1.89 -23.57
C ALA A 26 0.37 0.48 -23.95
N ASP A 27 1.03 -0.17 -23.01
CA ASP A 27 1.62 -1.51 -23.19
C ASP A 27 0.72 -2.63 -22.65
N GLN A 28 -0.47 -2.29 -22.13
CA GLN A 28 -1.50 -3.24 -21.65
C GLN A 28 -0.98 -4.23 -20.60
N TRP A 29 -0.21 -3.74 -19.65
CA TRP A 29 0.41 -4.56 -18.60
C TRP A 29 0.24 -3.95 -17.21
N VAL A 30 0.28 -4.81 -16.21
CA VAL A 30 0.20 -4.44 -14.80
C VAL A 30 1.47 -4.89 -14.09
N SER A 31 2.15 -3.94 -13.46
CA SER A 31 3.38 -4.21 -12.72
C SER A 31 3.11 -4.22 -11.22
N ILE A 32 3.43 -5.32 -10.55
CA ILE A 32 3.34 -5.43 -9.08
C ILE A 32 4.65 -4.96 -8.47
N LEU A 33 4.60 -3.83 -7.75
CA LEU A 33 5.77 -3.25 -7.10
C LEU A 33 6.01 -3.85 -5.72
N ALA A 34 4.93 -4.11 -4.97
CA ALA A 34 5.02 -4.69 -3.65
C ALA A 34 3.76 -5.45 -3.27
N VAL A 35 3.94 -6.57 -2.58
CA VAL A 35 2.88 -7.29 -1.87
C VAL A 35 3.23 -7.29 -0.38
N CYS A 36 2.51 -6.50 0.40
CA CYS A 36 2.76 -6.35 1.82
C CYS A 36 1.66 -7.05 2.62
N LYS A 37 2.04 -8.02 3.45
CA LYS A 37 1.16 -8.50 4.52
C LYS A 37 1.07 -7.39 5.55
N ARG A 38 -0.13 -6.89 5.85
CA ARG A 38 -0.29 -6.08 7.03
C ARG A 38 0.00 -6.97 8.23
N PRO A 39 0.94 -6.60 9.09
CA PRO A 39 1.04 -7.23 10.40
C PRO A 39 -0.35 -7.19 11.05
N PRO A 40 -0.76 -8.27 11.74
CA PRO A 40 -2.05 -8.36 12.39
C PRO A 40 -2.10 -7.49 13.65
N TYR A 41 -1.47 -6.31 13.62
CA TYR A 41 -1.31 -5.45 14.78
C TYR A 41 -2.69 -5.21 15.38
N ASP A 42 -2.88 -5.80 16.55
CA ASP A 42 -3.98 -5.49 17.41
C ASP A 42 -3.68 -4.11 17.99
N TYR A 43 -4.26 -3.09 17.38
CA TYR A 43 -4.13 -1.72 17.84
C TYR A 43 -4.95 -1.45 19.12
N GLY A 44 -5.53 -2.49 19.75
CA GLY A 44 -6.21 -2.36 21.05
C GLY A 44 -5.33 -1.70 22.11
N ASP A 45 -4.03 -2.01 22.14
CA ASP A 45 -3.05 -1.40 23.06
C ASP A 45 -2.53 -0.03 22.60
N LEU A 46 -2.85 0.41 21.37
CA LEU A 46 -2.34 1.68 20.85
C LEU A 46 -2.90 2.86 21.62
N THR A 47 -4.15 2.76 22.08
CA THR A 47 -4.80 3.77 22.91
C THR A 47 -4.11 3.92 24.27
N ASP A 48 -3.75 2.81 24.92
CA ASP A 48 -2.98 2.80 26.17
C ASP A 48 -1.56 3.33 25.99
N LEU A 49 -0.90 3.00 24.87
CA LEU A 49 0.43 3.50 24.54
C LEU A 49 0.42 5.03 24.34
N LEU A 50 -0.59 5.55 23.65
CA LEU A 50 -0.77 6.99 23.43
C LEU A 50 -1.06 7.73 24.74
N ALA A 51 -1.86 7.14 25.64
CA ALA A 51 -2.14 7.71 26.95
C ALA A 51 -0.87 7.85 27.82
N LYS A 52 0.08 6.92 27.71
CA LYS A 52 1.38 6.98 28.43
C LYS A 52 2.35 8.02 27.90
N VAL A 53 2.28 8.36 26.61
CA VAL A 53 3.19 9.33 25.97
C VAL A 53 2.67 10.76 26.09
N MET A 54 1.35 10.94 26.23
CA MET A 54 0.71 12.25 26.33
C MET A 54 0.41 12.71 27.77
N GLY A 55 0.91 12.00 28.79
CA GLY A 55 0.84 12.38 30.20
C GLY A 55 2.19 12.82 30.74
#